data_AF-A0A5N5SY93-F1
#
_entry.id   AF-A0A5N5SY93-F1
#
_cell.length_a   1.000
_cell.length_b   1.000
_cell.length_c   1.000
_cell.angle_alpha   90.00
_cell.angle_beta   90.00
_cell.angle_gamma   90.00
#
_symmetry.space_group_name_H-M   'P 1'
#
loop_
_entity.id
_entity.type
_entity.pdbx_description
1 polymer ?
#
loop_
_entity_poly.entity_id
_entity_poly.type
_entity_poly.pdbx_seq_one_letter_code
_entity_poly.pdbx_strand_id
1 'polypeptide(L)'
;MLMGSDFNYVSANSYYKNLDKVIRYVNELQSNGSKINVMYSTPSCYVDALHSENLTWPVNLYDFFPYASVDHSYFTGYFTTRPTLKGFERQANNILQVCKQFASLTGSERDESISILAEAIGVIQHHDAITGTSKQHVADDYSKRLAKGVDASRSLLSKGFSYITGNDETTEFIYCPLLNISSCSFVEGKTSFVVNVYNSIGRPKSFYVRVPVEDSLGYTVQDQEGNFLESQVVPLPDQVVNLPGRTSTTKYDLVFYAQDIPALGALQYLVEVASTENKNGRISVSSLKRKTIKGEEIVVGKKNVKLSLDGQSNKLKRISLKTNDGQLAGVDSWAEWNNMIGIFLML
;
A
#
# COMPACT_ATOMS: atom_id res chain seq x y z
N MET A 1 -15.27 17.73 -32.41
CA MET A 1 -16.33 16.77 -32.02
C MET A 1 -15.68 15.46 -31.62
N LEU A 2 -16.14 14.82 -30.55
CA LEU A 2 -15.72 13.47 -30.17
C LEU A 2 -16.73 12.46 -30.73
N MET A 3 -16.34 11.66 -31.70
CA MET A 3 -17.23 10.70 -32.38
C MET A 3 -16.99 9.29 -31.85
N GLY A 4 -17.45 9.00 -30.63
CA GLY A 4 -17.23 7.72 -29.97
C GLY A 4 -17.93 7.60 -28.62
N SER A 5 -17.92 6.39 -28.05
CA SER A 5 -18.44 6.03 -26.73
C SER A 5 -17.79 4.71 -26.30
N ASP A 6 -18.08 4.26 -25.08
CA ASP A 6 -17.66 2.97 -24.54
C ASP A 6 -17.80 1.82 -25.55
N PHE A 7 -16.68 1.16 -25.86
CA PHE A 7 -16.60 0.01 -26.75
C PHE A 7 -17.21 0.20 -28.16
N ASN A 8 -17.30 1.45 -28.65
CA ASN A 8 -17.67 1.71 -30.05
C ASN A 8 -16.59 1.22 -31.04
N TYR A 9 -16.93 1.25 -32.33
CA TYR A 9 -16.07 0.86 -33.46
C TYR A 9 -15.75 -0.64 -33.60
N VAL A 10 -16.39 -1.53 -32.83
CA VAL A 10 -16.33 -3.00 -33.11
C VAL A 10 -16.76 -3.31 -34.55
N SER A 11 -17.77 -2.58 -35.07
CA SER A 11 -18.13 -2.56 -36.49
C SER A 11 -17.84 -1.19 -37.10
N ALA A 12 -16.56 -0.87 -37.22
CA ALA A 12 -16.06 0.43 -37.66
C ALA A 12 -16.66 0.91 -39.00
N ASN A 13 -16.88 -0.01 -39.96
CA ASN A 13 -17.39 0.35 -41.29
C ASN A 13 -18.73 1.09 -41.25
N SER A 14 -19.63 0.73 -40.32
CA SER A 14 -20.91 1.42 -40.17
C SER A 14 -20.74 2.89 -39.78
N TYR A 15 -19.76 3.18 -38.92
CA TYR A 15 -19.42 4.54 -38.50
C TYR A 15 -18.78 5.33 -39.64
N TYR A 16 -17.70 4.78 -40.23
CA TYR A 16 -16.94 5.47 -41.28
C TYR A 16 -17.80 5.77 -42.51
N LYS A 17 -18.63 4.82 -42.98
CA LYS A 17 -19.52 5.03 -44.13
C LYS A 17 -20.49 6.20 -43.95
N ASN A 18 -20.99 6.42 -42.73
CA ASN A 18 -21.92 7.52 -42.47
C ASN A 18 -21.17 8.84 -42.22
N LEU A 19 -20.03 8.79 -41.55
CA LEU A 19 -19.15 9.95 -41.35
C LEU A 19 -18.64 10.51 -42.68
N ASP A 20 -18.23 9.65 -43.62
CA ASP A 20 -17.82 10.06 -44.98
C ASP A 20 -18.92 10.84 -45.70
N LYS A 21 -20.18 10.37 -45.58
CA LYS A 21 -21.34 11.06 -46.16
C LYS A 21 -21.55 12.42 -45.51
N VAL A 22 -21.47 12.49 -44.17
CA VAL A 22 -21.61 13.76 -43.43
C VAL A 22 -20.53 14.75 -43.86
N ILE A 23 -19.26 14.32 -43.87
CA ILE A 23 -18.12 15.13 -44.31
C ILE A 23 -18.35 15.65 -45.73
N ARG A 24 -18.68 14.74 -46.66
CA ARG A 24 -18.93 15.10 -48.06
C ARG A 24 -20.03 16.14 -48.20
N TYR A 25 -21.23 15.83 -47.70
CA TYR A 25 -22.40 16.68 -47.94
C TYR A 25 -22.33 18.01 -47.17
N VAL A 26 -21.73 18.04 -45.97
CA VAL A 26 -21.54 19.31 -45.24
C VAL A 26 -20.53 20.20 -45.97
N ASN A 27 -19.43 19.63 -46.48
CA ASN A 27 -18.43 20.42 -47.21
C ASN A 27 -18.93 20.87 -48.59
N GLU A 28 -19.75 20.08 -49.29
CA GLU A 28 -20.38 20.48 -50.56
C GLU A 28 -21.24 21.75 -50.40
N LEU A 29 -21.87 21.98 -49.23
CA LEU A 29 -22.65 23.19 -48.95
C LEU A 29 -21.83 24.48 -48.89
N GLN A 30 -20.49 24.41 -48.88
CA GLN A 30 -19.64 25.60 -48.99
C GLN A 30 -19.86 26.32 -50.33
N SER A 31 -20.20 25.58 -51.40
CA SER A 31 -20.61 26.15 -52.69
C SER A 31 -21.87 27.03 -52.59
N ASN A 32 -22.71 26.76 -51.59
CA ASN A 32 -23.93 27.52 -51.28
C ASN A 32 -23.72 28.53 -50.13
N GLY A 33 -22.47 28.90 -49.84
CA GLY A 33 -22.13 29.94 -48.87
C GLY A 33 -21.95 29.46 -47.42
N SER A 34 -22.01 28.15 -47.15
CA SER A 34 -21.64 27.62 -45.82
C SER A 34 -20.17 27.91 -45.51
N LYS A 35 -19.87 28.31 -44.27
CA LYS A 35 -18.49 28.53 -43.78
C LYS A 35 -17.94 27.34 -42.99
N ILE A 36 -18.68 26.23 -42.94
CA ILE A 36 -18.34 25.06 -42.14
C ILE A 36 -17.50 24.11 -42.98
N ASN A 37 -16.37 23.65 -42.43
CA ASN A 37 -15.57 22.57 -42.97
C ASN A 37 -15.45 21.45 -41.93
N VAL A 38 -15.73 20.22 -42.34
CA VAL A 38 -15.66 19.03 -41.49
C VAL A 38 -14.64 18.06 -42.07
N MET A 39 -13.83 17.45 -41.22
CA MET A 39 -12.84 16.45 -41.61
C MET A 39 -12.60 15.46 -40.47
N TYR A 40 -12.04 14.30 -40.79
CA TYR A 40 -11.42 13.46 -39.76
C TYR A 40 -10.24 14.19 -39.13
N SER A 41 -10.05 13.98 -37.83
CA SER A 41 -9.00 14.62 -37.07
C SER A 41 -8.62 13.76 -35.86
N THR A 42 -7.56 14.17 -35.17
CA THR A 42 -7.10 13.59 -33.90
C THR A 42 -7.10 14.68 -32.82
N PRO A 43 -7.04 14.30 -31.52
CA PRO A 43 -6.88 15.28 -30.45
C PRO A 43 -5.67 16.20 -30.63
N SER A 44 -4.55 15.69 -31.16
CA SER A 44 -3.35 16.50 -31.43
C SER A 44 -3.62 17.56 -32.50
N CYS A 45 -4.17 17.17 -33.66
CA CYS A 45 -4.49 18.10 -34.73
C CYS A 45 -5.47 19.20 -34.28
N TYR A 46 -6.42 18.87 -33.39
CA TYR A 46 -7.33 19.85 -32.80
C TYR A 46 -6.59 20.86 -31.91
N VAL A 47 -5.71 20.40 -31.02
CA VAL A 47 -4.93 21.28 -30.14
C VAL A 47 -3.94 22.12 -30.95
N ASP A 48 -3.32 21.58 -32.00
CA ASP A 48 -2.41 22.32 -32.89
C ASP A 48 -3.14 23.45 -33.63
N ALA A 49 -4.36 23.18 -34.11
CA ALA A 49 -5.21 24.20 -34.73
C ALA A 49 -5.57 25.30 -33.72
N LEU A 50 -6.01 24.95 -32.50
CA LEU A 50 -6.30 25.92 -31.45
C LEU A 50 -5.07 26.75 -31.02
N HIS A 51 -3.90 26.14 -30.98
CA HIS A 51 -2.66 26.84 -30.66
C HIS A 51 -2.25 27.83 -31.75
N SER A 52 -2.58 27.53 -33.00
CA SER A 52 -2.35 28.41 -34.15
C SER A 52 -3.32 29.59 -34.18
N GLU A 53 -4.44 29.50 -33.47
CA GLU A 53 -5.32 30.65 -33.24
C GLU A 53 -4.62 31.64 -32.29
N ASN A 54 -4.53 32.91 -32.69
CA ASN A 54 -3.90 33.97 -31.90
C ASN A 54 -4.81 34.43 -30.73
N LEU A 55 -5.18 33.49 -29.87
CA LEU A 55 -6.08 33.67 -28.73
C LEU A 55 -5.31 33.66 -27.42
N THR A 56 -5.86 34.35 -26.42
CA THR A 56 -5.38 34.28 -25.03
C THR A 56 -6.26 33.33 -24.25
N TRP A 57 -5.66 32.39 -23.51
CA TRP A 57 -6.37 31.39 -22.72
C TRP A 57 -6.32 31.72 -21.22
N PRO A 58 -7.42 31.50 -20.48
CA PRO A 58 -7.42 31.67 -19.03
C PRO A 58 -6.52 30.63 -18.35
N VAL A 59 -5.91 31.01 -17.23
CA VAL A 59 -5.10 30.10 -16.38
C VAL A 59 -5.98 29.51 -15.28
N ASN A 60 -5.93 28.19 -15.11
CA ASN A 60 -6.50 27.49 -13.96
C ASN A 60 -5.37 26.81 -13.16
N LEU A 61 -5.37 27.02 -11.83
CA LEU A 61 -4.35 26.49 -10.91
C LEU A 61 -4.91 25.42 -9.93
N TYR A 62 -6.20 25.12 -10.02
CA TYR A 62 -6.88 24.20 -9.11
C TYR A 62 -7.07 22.82 -9.73
N ASP A 63 -7.45 21.84 -8.90
CA ASP A 63 -7.91 20.54 -9.37
C ASP A 63 -9.39 20.57 -9.76
N PHE A 64 -9.93 19.39 -10.10
CA PHE A 64 -11.33 19.18 -10.44
C PHE A 64 -12.04 18.24 -9.45
N PHE A 65 -11.62 18.23 -8.18
CA PHE A 65 -12.25 17.42 -7.14
C PHE A 65 -13.06 18.27 -6.14
N PRO A 66 -14.14 17.70 -5.56
CA PRO A 66 -14.79 16.45 -5.97
C PRO A 66 -15.65 16.62 -7.24
N TYR A 67 -15.71 15.58 -8.07
CA TYR A 67 -16.61 15.55 -9.22
C TYR A 67 -18.06 15.29 -8.77
N ALA A 68 -19.01 16.03 -9.33
CA ALA A 68 -20.43 15.73 -9.25
C ALA A 68 -21.05 15.79 -10.64
N SER A 69 -21.80 14.76 -11.03
CA SER A 69 -22.48 14.71 -12.33
C SER A 69 -23.75 15.54 -12.36
N VAL A 70 -24.43 15.64 -11.22
CA VAL A 70 -25.63 16.46 -10.95
C VAL A 70 -25.62 16.88 -9.47
N ASP A 71 -26.54 17.76 -9.08
CA ASP A 71 -26.68 18.21 -7.69
C ASP A 71 -26.75 17.02 -6.71
N HIS A 72 -26.00 17.16 -5.61
CA HIS A 72 -25.89 16.16 -4.54
C HIS A 72 -25.38 14.77 -4.98
N SER A 73 -24.77 14.63 -6.16
CA SER A 73 -24.20 13.36 -6.63
C SER A 73 -22.67 13.43 -6.69
N TYR A 74 -22.03 13.68 -5.55
CA TYR A 74 -20.58 13.76 -5.43
C TYR A 74 -19.91 12.39 -5.45
N PHE A 75 -18.94 12.21 -6.34
CA PHE A 75 -18.27 10.94 -6.56
C PHE A 75 -17.08 10.79 -5.58
N THR A 76 -17.37 10.83 -4.29
CA THR A 76 -16.35 10.76 -3.22
C THR A 76 -16.30 9.38 -2.56
N GLY A 77 -17.30 8.51 -2.78
CA GLY A 77 -17.33 7.15 -2.24
C GLY A 77 -16.20 6.27 -2.77
N TYR A 78 -15.82 6.44 -4.04
CA TYR A 78 -14.75 5.62 -4.65
C TYR A 78 -13.36 5.90 -4.04
N PHE A 79 -13.20 7.00 -3.29
CA PHE A 79 -11.99 7.26 -2.52
C PHE A 79 -11.73 6.16 -1.49
N THR A 80 -12.78 5.50 -0.99
CA THR A 80 -12.67 4.47 0.07
C THR A 80 -13.10 3.08 -0.39
N THR A 81 -13.97 2.96 -1.40
CA THR A 81 -14.48 1.66 -1.87
C THR A 81 -13.37 0.63 -2.14
N ARG A 82 -13.57 -0.62 -1.69
CA ARG A 82 -12.58 -1.72 -1.76
C ARG A 82 -11.20 -1.32 -1.17
N PRO A 83 -11.15 -0.95 0.12
CA PRO A 83 -9.93 -0.44 0.74
C PRO A 83 -8.82 -1.49 0.80
N THR A 84 -9.18 -2.78 0.84
CA THR A 84 -8.22 -3.90 0.81
C THR A 84 -7.46 -3.97 -0.52
N LEU A 85 -8.16 -3.78 -1.65
CA LEU A 85 -7.53 -3.73 -2.98
C LEU A 85 -6.61 -2.50 -3.12
N LYS A 86 -7.06 -1.34 -2.65
CA LYS A 86 -6.24 -0.11 -2.59
C LYS A 86 -4.97 -0.32 -1.75
N GLY A 87 -5.10 -0.95 -0.59
CA GLY A 87 -3.97 -1.30 0.27
C GLY A 87 -3.02 -2.30 -0.40
N PHE A 88 -3.55 -3.33 -1.05
CA PHE A 88 -2.74 -4.34 -1.73
C PHE A 88 -1.95 -3.76 -2.91
N GLU A 89 -2.54 -2.87 -3.69
CA GLU A 89 -1.83 -2.15 -4.75
C GLU A 89 -0.62 -1.38 -4.19
N ARG A 90 -0.76 -0.69 -3.05
CA ARG A 90 0.33 0.09 -2.47
C ARG A 90 1.47 -0.80 -1.99
N GLN A 91 1.14 -1.96 -1.40
CA GLN A 91 2.11 -2.97 -0.99
C GLN A 91 2.83 -3.57 -2.21
N ALA A 92 2.08 -3.95 -3.24
CA ALA A 92 2.62 -4.51 -4.47
C ALA A 92 3.50 -3.50 -5.23
N ASN A 93 3.12 -2.21 -5.26
CA ASN A 93 3.96 -1.16 -5.84
C ASN A 93 5.25 -0.98 -5.03
N ASN A 94 5.21 -1.05 -3.69
CA ASN A 94 6.43 -1.02 -2.88
C ASN A 94 7.38 -2.17 -3.24
N ILE A 95 6.84 -3.38 -3.39
CA ILE A 95 7.61 -4.55 -3.84
C ILE A 95 8.20 -4.30 -5.24
N LEU A 96 7.42 -3.75 -6.18
CA LEU A 96 7.90 -3.41 -7.52
C LEU A 96 9.10 -2.42 -7.47
N GLN A 97 9.05 -1.42 -6.60
CA GLN A 97 10.19 -0.49 -6.44
C GLN A 97 11.43 -1.21 -5.88
N VAL A 98 11.25 -2.10 -4.89
CA VAL A 98 12.35 -2.91 -4.35
C VAL A 98 12.95 -3.83 -5.42
N CYS A 99 12.11 -4.49 -6.22
CA CYS A 99 12.56 -5.33 -7.34
C CYS A 99 13.41 -4.53 -8.34
N LYS A 100 12.99 -3.31 -8.71
CA LYS A 100 13.77 -2.43 -9.59
C LYS A 100 15.11 -2.04 -8.98
N GLN A 101 15.15 -1.73 -7.68
CA GLN A 101 16.39 -1.43 -6.96
C GLN A 101 17.34 -2.63 -6.98
N PHE A 102 16.85 -3.81 -6.61
CA PHE A 102 17.64 -5.04 -6.58
C PHE A 102 18.09 -5.49 -7.96
N ALA A 103 17.26 -5.32 -8.98
CA ALA A 103 17.65 -5.57 -10.36
C ALA A 103 18.79 -4.66 -10.80
N SER A 104 18.73 -3.36 -10.47
CA SER A 104 19.84 -2.44 -10.75
C SER A 104 21.13 -2.81 -10.00
N LEU A 105 21.03 -3.34 -8.78
CA LEU A 105 22.19 -3.77 -8.00
C LEU A 105 22.82 -5.07 -8.53
N THR A 106 22.00 -5.96 -9.09
CA THR A 106 22.41 -7.32 -9.50
C THR A 106 22.58 -7.48 -11.01
N GLY A 107 22.45 -6.40 -11.79
CA GLY A 107 22.49 -6.44 -13.26
C GLY A 107 21.35 -7.26 -13.88
N SER A 108 20.17 -7.24 -13.25
CA SER A 108 18.99 -8.03 -13.65
C SER A 108 17.85 -7.13 -14.16
N GLU A 109 18.15 -6.00 -14.81
CA GLU A 109 17.15 -4.99 -15.20
C GLU A 109 16.10 -5.49 -16.19
N ARG A 110 16.39 -6.59 -16.89
CA ARG A 110 15.49 -7.25 -17.85
C ARG A 110 14.76 -8.46 -17.27
N ASP A 111 14.81 -8.65 -15.95
CA ASP A 111 14.09 -9.74 -15.29
C ASP A 111 12.58 -9.64 -15.58
N GLU A 112 12.00 -10.72 -16.08
CA GLU A 112 10.60 -10.78 -16.51
C GLU A 112 9.63 -10.49 -15.36
N SER A 113 10.00 -10.82 -14.11
CA SER A 113 9.16 -10.58 -12.94
C SER A 113 8.83 -9.09 -12.74
N ILE A 114 9.73 -8.19 -13.13
CA ILE A 114 9.51 -6.74 -13.10
C ILE A 114 8.38 -6.36 -14.05
N SER A 115 8.42 -6.88 -15.28
CA SER A 115 7.39 -6.61 -16.29
C SER A 115 6.04 -7.17 -15.85
N ILE A 116 5.99 -8.41 -15.35
CA ILE A 116 4.75 -9.06 -14.87
C ILE A 116 4.10 -8.21 -13.76
N LEU A 117 4.88 -7.78 -12.77
CA LEU A 117 4.35 -6.98 -11.66
C LEU A 117 4.02 -5.54 -12.11
N ALA A 118 4.82 -4.93 -12.97
CA ALA A 118 4.56 -3.60 -13.52
C ALA A 118 3.27 -3.55 -14.35
N GLU A 119 3.02 -4.56 -15.18
CA GLU A 119 1.78 -4.69 -15.95
C GLU A 119 0.57 -4.86 -15.03
N ALA A 120 0.68 -5.70 -13.99
CA ALA A 120 -0.38 -5.84 -13.00
C ALA A 120 -0.69 -4.49 -12.33
N ILE A 121 0.34 -3.78 -11.85
CA ILE A 121 0.18 -2.44 -11.25
C ILE A 121 -0.43 -1.45 -12.24
N GLY A 122 -0.01 -1.47 -13.51
CA GLY A 122 -0.53 -0.63 -14.58
C GLY A 122 -2.02 -0.86 -14.81
N VAL A 123 -2.46 -2.12 -14.89
CA VAL A 123 -3.88 -2.49 -15.00
C VAL A 123 -4.67 -2.01 -13.78
N ILE A 124 -4.11 -2.11 -12.57
CA ILE A 124 -4.81 -1.63 -11.37
C ILE A 124 -5.00 -0.11 -11.37
N GLN A 125 -4.16 0.67 -12.06
CA GLN A 125 -4.39 2.13 -12.17
C GLN A 125 -5.60 2.49 -13.05
N HIS A 126 -6.24 1.52 -13.72
CA HIS A 126 -7.50 1.74 -14.44
C HIS A 126 -8.55 2.39 -13.51
N HIS A 127 -9.33 3.32 -14.06
CA HIS A 127 -10.29 4.11 -13.29
C HIS A 127 -11.50 3.31 -12.78
N ASP A 128 -11.65 2.04 -13.13
CA ASP A 128 -12.56 1.09 -12.47
C ASP A 128 -11.88 0.04 -11.60
N ALA A 129 -10.55 0.03 -11.57
CA ALA A 129 -9.77 -0.91 -10.78
C ALA A 129 -9.42 -0.30 -9.41
N ILE A 130 -8.46 0.63 -9.34
CA ILE A 130 -8.02 1.23 -8.07
C ILE A 130 -9.15 1.98 -7.37
N THR A 131 -10.11 2.52 -8.11
CA THR A 131 -11.32 3.18 -7.58
C THR A 131 -12.27 2.20 -6.90
N GLY A 132 -12.20 0.91 -7.27
CA GLY A 132 -13.02 -0.16 -6.75
C GLY A 132 -14.43 -0.23 -7.35
N THR A 133 -14.64 0.41 -8.50
CA THR A 133 -15.96 0.56 -9.14
C THR A 133 -16.32 -0.57 -10.10
N SER A 134 -15.45 -1.58 -10.25
CA SER A 134 -15.75 -2.79 -11.01
C SER A 134 -16.67 -3.79 -10.28
N LYS A 135 -17.26 -4.71 -11.05
CA LYS A 135 -17.95 -5.90 -10.52
C LYS A 135 -17.00 -6.76 -9.68
N GLN A 136 -17.55 -7.56 -8.76
CA GLN A 136 -16.77 -8.37 -7.82
C GLN A 136 -15.73 -9.27 -8.50
N HIS A 137 -16.15 -10.12 -9.44
CA HIS A 137 -15.23 -11.03 -10.15
C HIS A 137 -14.09 -10.30 -10.90
N VAL A 138 -14.30 -9.05 -11.34
CA VAL A 138 -13.24 -8.23 -11.94
C VAL A 138 -12.26 -7.74 -10.87
N ALA A 139 -12.75 -7.34 -9.70
CA ALA A 139 -11.91 -7.00 -8.55
C ALA A 139 -11.13 -8.21 -8.01
N ASP A 140 -11.69 -9.42 -8.11
CA ASP A 140 -11.00 -10.66 -7.78
C ASP A 140 -9.87 -10.95 -8.79
N ASP A 141 -10.10 -10.72 -10.09
CA ASP A 141 -9.06 -10.82 -11.14
C ASP A 141 -7.93 -9.81 -10.92
N TYR A 142 -8.26 -8.57 -10.56
CA TYR A 142 -7.28 -7.55 -10.16
C TYR A 142 -6.39 -8.02 -8.99
N SER A 143 -7.00 -8.56 -7.94
CA SER A 143 -6.28 -9.09 -6.78
C SER A 143 -5.39 -10.28 -7.19
N LYS A 144 -5.90 -11.17 -8.04
CA LYS A 144 -5.15 -12.31 -8.57
C LYS A 144 -3.92 -11.88 -9.39
N ARG A 145 -4.05 -10.86 -10.24
CA ARG A 145 -2.94 -10.31 -11.03
C ARG A 145 -1.84 -9.74 -10.14
N LEU A 146 -2.22 -8.95 -9.12
CA LEU A 146 -1.27 -8.43 -8.14
C LEU A 146 -0.54 -9.57 -7.40
N ALA A 147 -1.27 -10.56 -6.91
CA ALA A 147 -0.67 -11.71 -6.22
C ALA A 147 0.31 -12.48 -7.13
N LYS A 148 -0.06 -12.74 -8.39
CA LYS A 148 0.82 -13.38 -9.36
C LYS A 148 2.09 -12.56 -9.60
N GLY A 149 1.98 -11.24 -9.73
CA GLY A 149 3.15 -10.36 -9.93
C GLY A 149 4.10 -10.34 -8.73
N VAL A 150 3.54 -10.30 -7.51
CA VAL A 150 4.33 -10.38 -6.27
C VAL A 150 5.02 -11.74 -6.15
N ASP A 151 4.31 -12.83 -6.46
CA ASP A 151 4.88 -14.17 -6.40
C ASP A 151 5.98 -14.39 -7.44
N ALA A 152 5.80 -13.88 -8.66
CA ALA A 152 6.84 -13.92 -9.71
C ALA A 152 8.12 -13.17 -9.28
N SER A 153 7.98 -12.14 -8.45
CA SER A 153 9.09 -11.29 -7.99
C SER A 153 9.96 -11.93 -6.89
N ARG A 154 9.54 -13.05 -6.29
CA ARG A 154 10.23 -13.65 -5.13
C ARG A 154 11.69 -14.03 -5.41
N SER A 155 11.97 -14.58 -6.59
CA SER A 155 13.34 -14.97 -6.94
C SER A 155 14.27 -13.76 -7.04
N LEU A 156 13.83 -12.68 -7.69
CA LEU A 156 14.59 -11.44 -7.79
C LEU A 156 14.77 -10.78 -6.41
N LEU A 157 13.76 -10.82 -5.55
CA LEU A 157 13.88 -10.38 -4.16
C LEU A 157 14.96 -11.17 -3.41
N SER A 158 14.95 -12.51 -3.52
CA SER A 158 15.93 -13.39 -2.89
C SER A 158 17.35 -13.12 -3.40
N LYS A 159 17.51 -12.95 -4.72
CA LYS A 159 18.79 -12.58 -5.34
C LYS A 159 19.31 -11.24 -4.82
N GLY A 160 18.46 -10.23 -4.77
CA GLY A 160 18.82 -8.91 -4.25
C GLY A 160 19.21 -8.93 -2.77
N PHE A 161 18.47 -9.70 -1.95
CA PHE A 161 18.83 -9.91 -0.55
C PHE A 161 20.17 -10.64 -0.40
N SER A 162 20.42 -11.70 -1.18
CA SER A 162 21.70 -12.41 -1.17
C SER A 162 22.85 -11.45 -1.46
N TYR A 163 22.72 -10.63 -2.52
CA TYR A 163 23.71 -9.62 -2.90
C TYR A 163 23.96 -8.59 -1.79
N ILE A 164 22.90 -7.94 -1.28
CA ILE A 164 23.05 -6.83 -0.33
C ILE A 164 23.55 -7.29 1.04
N THR A 165 23.31 -8.55 1.38
CA THR A 165 23.72 -9.12 2.66
C THR A 165 25.01 -9.91 2.59
N GLY A 166 25.59 -10.10 1.40
CA GLY A 166 26.78 -10.92 1.21
C GLY A 166 26.56 -12.42 1.48
N ASN A 167 25.30 -12.88 1.44
CA ASN A 167 24.99 -14.31 1.51
C ASN A 167 25.18 -14.98 0.15
N ASP A 168 25.35 -16.30 0.16
CA ASP A 168 25.41 -17.11 -1.05
C ASP A 168 24.11 -16.98 -1.85
N GLU A 169 24.18 -16.92 -3.19
CA GLU A 169 23.01 -16.78 -4.07
C GLU A 169 22.00 -17.94 -3.94
N THR A 170 22.43 -19.11 -3.43
CA THR A 170 21.55 -20.24 -3.13
C THR A 170 20.75 -20.05 -1.84
N THR A 171 21.05 -19.01 -1.05
CA THR A 171 20.30 -18.69 0.17
C THR A 171 18.89 -18.26 -0.19
N GLU A 172 17.91 -19.05 0.22
CA GLU A 172 16.51 -18.73 0.02
C GLU A 172 16.03 -17.70 1.05
N PHE A 173 15.56 -16.54 0.58
CA PHE A 173 14.89 -15.54 1.41
C PHE A 173 13.39 -15.65 1.23
N ILE A 174 12.68 -15.88 2.34
CA ILE A 174 11.23 -16.03 2.32
C ILE A 174 10.55 -14.72 2.71
N TYR A 175 9.72 -14.23 1.80
CA TYR A 175 8.84 -13.09 2.05
C TYR A 175 7.53 -13.54 2.69
N CYS A 176 7.13 -12.89 3.79
CA CYS A 176 5.87 -13.15 4.48
C CYS A 176 4.84 -12.04 4.22
N PRO A 177 3.92 -12.22 3.25
CA PRO A 177 2.97 -11.18 2.86
C PRO A 177 1.83 -10.95 3.88
N LEU A 178 1.68 -11.84 4.87
CA LEU A 178 0.54 -11.86 5.80
C LEU A 178 0.89 -11.38 7.22
N LEU A 179 1.96 -10.60 7.36
CA LEU A 179 2.35 -10.03 8.67
C LEU A 179 1.31 -9.07 9.25
N ASN A 180 0.41 -8.51 8.44
CA ASN A 180 -0.71 -7.68 8.91
C ASN A 180 -1.73 -8.45 9.77
N ILE A 181 -1.84 -9.76 9.57
CA ILE A 181 -2.67 -10.67 10.38
C ILE A 181 -1.81 -11.55 11.30
N SER A 182 -0.55 -11.14 11.52
CA SER A 182 0.47 -11.88 12.28
C SER A 182 0.53 -13.35 11.86
N SER A 183 0.76 -13.59 10.58
CA SER A 183 0.86 -14.93 9.97
C SER A 183 2.07 -15.00 9.05
N CYS A 184 2.89 -16.05 9.22
CA CYS A 184 4.09 -16.27 8.43
C CYS A 184 4.52 -17.74 8.57
N SER A 185 4.08 -18.59 7.66
CA SER A 185 4.28 -20.05 7.74
C SER A 185 5.74 -20.48 7.90
N PHE A 186 6.70 -19.66 7.47
CA PHE A 186 8.12 -19.95 7.62
C PHE A 186 8.62 -19.90 9.06
N VAL A 187 8.11 -18.99 9.90
CA VAL A 187 8.59 -18.83 11.28
C VAL A 187 7.78 -19.67 12.28
N GLU A 188 6.59 -20.13 11.88
CA GLU A 188 5.73 -20.99 12.69
C GLU A 188 6.41 -22.33 12.98
N GLY A 189 6.47 -22.70 14.26
CA GLY A 189 7.21 -23.89 14.72
C GLY A 189 8.75 -23.79 14.70
N LYS A 190 9.35 -22.66 14.33
CA LYS A 190 10.82 -22.50 14.35
C LYS A 190 11.33 -21.97 15.69
N THR A 191 12.48 -22.49 16.11
CA THR A 191 13.17 -22.08 17.35
C THR A 191 14.36 -21.15 17.11
N SER A 192 14.87 -21.06 15.88
CA SER A 192 15.94 -20.16 15.46
C SER A 192 15.73 -19.75 14.01
N PHE A 193 15.82 -18.44 13.71
CA PHE A 193 15.67 -17.89 12.37
C PHE A 193 16.28 -16.49 12.24
N VAL A 194 16.58 -16.06 11.01
CA VAL A 194 17.10 -14.72 10.72
C VAL A 194 16.01 -13.84 10.11
N VAL A 195 15.86 -12.63 10.67
CA VAL A 195 14.97 -11.59 10.17
C VAL A 195 15.78 -10.58 9.38
N ASN A 196 15.47 -10.44 8.09
CA ASN A 196 16.11 -9.48 7.19
C ASN A 196 15.22 -8.24 7.07
N VAL A 197 15.81 -7.05 7.28
CA VAL A 197 15.09 -5.78 7.24
C VAL A 197 15.75 -4.87 6.22
N TYR A 198 15.06 -4.62 5.10
CA TYR A 198 15.54 -3.75 4.03
C TYR A 198 14.87 -2.37 4.08
N ASN A 199 15.66 -1.32 3.89
CA ASN A 199 15.22 0.06 3.81
C ASN A 199 15.32 0.56 2.36
N SER A 200 14.18 0.63 1.67
CA SER A 200 14.11 1.01 0.25
C SER A 200 14.16 2.51 -0.04
N ILE A 201 14.41 3.36 0.97
CA ILE A 201 14.52 4.81 0.79
C ILE A 201 15.97 5.29 0.92
N GLY A 202 16.29 6.41 0.27
CA GLY A 202 17.63 7.01 0.21
C GLY A 202 18.10 7.71 1.49
N ARG A 203 17.59 7.34 2.67
CA ARG A 203 18.03 7.87 3.97
C ARG A 203 17.89 6.81 5.05
N PRO A 204 18.71 6.86 6.13
CA PRO A 204 18.56 5.96 7.26
C PRO A 204 17.15 6.00 7.85
N LYS A 205 16.65 4.85 8.28
CA LYS A 205 15.32 4.72 8.89
C LYS A 205 15.35 3.73 10.04
N SER A 206 14.64 4.08 11.10
CA SER A 206 14.48 3.23 12.28
C SER A 206 12.99 2.95 12.51
N PHE A 207 12.63 1.70 12.81
CA PHE A 207 11.24 1.34 13.11
C PHE A 207 11.14 0.04 13.90
N TYR A 208 9.98 -0.19 14.52
CA TYR A 208 9.69 -1.44 15.20
C TYR A 208 9.35 -2.54 14.19
N VAL A 209 10.09 -3.64 14.27
CA VAL A 209 9.84 -4.86 13.52
C VAL A 209 8.92 -5.76 14.37
N ARG A 210 7.94 -6.39 13.74
CA ARG A 210 7.01 -7.33 14.39
C ARG A 210 7.04 -8.66 13.64
N VAL A 211 7.28 -9.75 14.35
CA VAL A 211 7.36 -11.10 13.77
C VAL A 211 6.48 -12.06 14.58
N PRO A 212 5.61 -12.87 13.94
CA PRO A 212 4.82 -13.87 14.63
C PRO A 212 5.72 -14.91 15.31
N VAL A 213 5.41 -15.25 16.56
CA VAL A 213 6.17 -16.24 17.34
C VAL A 213 5.23 -17.15 18.13
N GLU A 214 5.74 -18.32 18.52
CA GLU A 214 4.99 -19.30 19.30
C GLU A 214 4.77 -18.83 20.75
N ASP A 215 3.66 -19.30 21.32
CA ASP A 215 3.30 -19.04 22.72
C ASP A 215 4.35 -19.64 23.68
N SER A 216 4.51 -19.04 24.85
CA SER A 216 5.23 -19.63 26.00
C SER A 216 6.76 -19.73 25.93
N LEU A 217 7.42 -19.17 24.91
CA LEU A 217 8.88 -19.17 24.80
C LEU A 217 9.48 -17.79 25.09
N GLY A 218 10.59 -17.76 25.82
CA GLY A 218 11.44 -16.58 25.90
C GLY A 218 12.26 -16.50 24.61
N TYR A 219 12.30 -15.34 23.97
CA TYR A 219 13.11 -15.13 22.77
C TYR A 219 14.31 -14.24 23.09
N THR A 220 15.33 -14.33 22.26
CA THR A 220 16.45 -13.38 22.22
C THR A 220 16.59 -12.86 20.79
N VAL A 221 16.99 -11.59 20.65
CA VAL A 221 17.24 -10.96 19.35
C VAL A 221 18.66 -10.43 19.38
N GLN A 222 19.47 -10.82 18.40
CA GLN A 222 20.84 -10.35 18.23
C GLN A 222 20.99 -9.60 16.91
N ASP A 223 21.75 -8.51 16.90
CA ASP A 223 22.16 -7.80 15.68
C ASP A 223 23.32 -8.52 14.95
N GLN A 224 23.81 -7.93 13.87
CA GLN A 224 24.89 -8.50 13.04
C GLN A 224 26.24 -8.55 13.76
N GLU A 225 26.42 -7.70 14.77
CA GLU A 225 27.60 -7.61 15.62
C GLU A 225 27.52 -8.58 16.83
N GLY A 226 26.40 -9.27 17.01
CA GLY A 226 26.15 -10.21 18.11
C GLY A 226 25.68 -9.56 19.40
N ASN A 227 25.29 -8.28 19.37
CA ASN A 227 24.72 -7.60 20.54
C ASN A 227 23.25 -7.98 20.71
N PHE A 228 22.85 -8.19 21.96
CA PHE A 228 21.46 -8.46 22.31
C PHE A 228 20.63 -7.17 22.32
N LEU A 229 19.48 -7.21 21.65
CA LEU A 229 18.54 -6.11 21.57
C LEU A 229 17.42 -6.24 22.60
N GLU A 230 17.01 -5.11 23.16
CA GLU A 230 15.76 -5.02 23.91
C GLU A 230 14.60 -5.39 23.00
N SER A 231 13.81 -6.34 23.44
CA SER A 231 12.70 -6.91 22.67
C SER A 231 11.56 -7.30 23.59
N GLN A 232 10.35 -7.34 23.04
CA GLN A 232 9.12 -7.57 23.80
C GLN A 232 8.25 -8.59 23.07
N VAL A 233 7.72 -9.57 23.81
CA VAL A 233 6.70 -10.49 23.29
C VAL A 233 5.33 -9.95 23.67
N VAL A 234 4.47 -9.70 22.68
CA VAL A 234 3.17 -9.04 22.83
C VAL A 234 2.05 -9.97 22.35
N PRO A 235 1.01 -10.23 23.17
CA PRO A 235 -0.12 -11.05 22.75
C PRO A 235 -0.93 -10.37 21.65
N LEU A 236 -1.38 -11.16 20.68
CA LEU A 236 -2.26 -10.68 19.61
C LEU A 236 -3.63 -10.29 20.18
N PRO A 237 -4.31 -9.26 19.63
CA PRO A 237 -5.70 -8.98 19.94
C PRO A 237 -6.63 -10.13 19.52
N ASP A 238 -7.71 -10.35 20.26
CA ASP A 238 -8.65 -11.45 19.97
C ASP A 238 -9.31 -11.30 18.59
N GLN A 239 -9.46 -10.08 18.09
CA GLN A 239 -9.95 -9.79 16.74
C GLN A 239 -9.01 -10.31 15.64
N VAL A 240 -7.70 -10.32 15.89
CA VAL A 240 -6.69 -10.86 14.96
C VAL A 240 -6.65 -12.38 15.08
N VAL A 241 -6.64 -12.91 16.31
CA VAL A 241 -6.62 -14.36 16.56
C VAL A 241 -7.85 -15.04 15.94
N ASN A 242 -9.03 -14.43 16.08
CA ASN A 242 -10.30 -14.96 15.58
C ASN A 242 -10.67 -14.47 14.18
N LEU A 243 -9.72 -13.88 13.43
CA LEU A 243 -9.99 -13.36 12.10
C LEU A 243 -10.38 -14.51 11.14
N PRO A 244 -11.54 -14.43 10.46
CA PRO A 244 -11.96 -15.45 9.50
C PRO A 244 -10.91 -15.67 8.40
N GLY A 245 -10.57 -16.94 8.13
CA GLY A 245 -9.58 -17.30 7.12
C GLY A 245 -8.12 -17.24 7.60
N ARG A 246 -7.85 -16.77 8.82
CA ARG A 246 -6.52 -16.89 9.43
C ARG A 246 -6.26 -18.34 9.83
N THR A 247 -5.18 -18.91 9.32
CA THR A 247 -4.78 -20.32 9.58
C THR A 247 -3.58 -20.46 10.52
N SER A 248 -2.93 -19.36 10.90
CA SER A 248 -1.73 -19.35 11.74
C SER A 248 -2.02 -19.80 13.18
N THR A 249 -1.11 -20.60 13.75
CA THR A 249 -1.18 -21.08 15.14
C THR A 249 -0.64 -20.07 16.15
N THR A 250 0.16 -19.09 15.69
CA THR A 250 0.81 -18.10 16.56
C THR A 250 -0.22 -17.19 17.24
N LYS A 251 0.08 -16.80 18.48
CA LYS A 251 -0.77 -15.92 19.30
C LYS A 251 -0.04 -14.70 19.82
N TYR A 252 1.23 -14.52 19.44
CA TYR A 252 2.09 -13.45 19.90
C TYR A 252 2.93 -12.91 18.76
N ASP A 253 3.30 -11.64 18.87
CA ASP A 253 4.35 -11.04 18.07
C ASP A 253 5.57 -10.76 18.96
N LEU A 254 6.75 -11.10 18.45
CA LEU A 254 8.01 -10.56 18.93
C LEU A 254 8.21 -9.18 18.30
N VAL A 255 8.50 -8.19 19.13
CA VAL A 255 8.69 -6.80 18.73
C VAL A 255 10.07 -6.31 19.18
N PHE A 256 10.84 -5.77 18.25
CA PHE A 256 12.14 -5.15 18.53
C PHE A 256 12.34 -3.90 17.66
N TYR A 257 13.21 -3.00 18.10
CA TYR A 257 13.49 -1.75 17.39
C TYR A 257 14.70 -1.93 16.48
N ALA A 258 14.47 -1.94 15.16
CA ALA A 258 15.54 -1.91 14.18
C ALA A 258 16.01 -0.46 14.03
N GLN A 259 17.21 -0.18 14.51
CA GLN A 259 17.77 1.16 14.55
C GLN A 259 18.71 1.40 13.36
N ASP A 260 18.63 2.60 12.79
CA ASP A 260 19.56 3.17 11.82
C ASP A 260 19.80 2.27 10.60
N ILE A 261 18.74 1.63 10.09
CA ILE A 261 18.81 0.80 8.88
C ILE A 261 19.33 1.68 7.74
N PRO A 262 20.47 1.34 7.10
CA PRO A 262 21.13 2.23 6.15
C PRO A 262 20.24 2.61 4.96
N ALA A 263 20.55 3.73 4.31
CA ALA A 263 19.87 4.15 3.08
C ALA A 263 20.08 3.09 1.98
N LEU A 264 19.00 2.63 1.34
CA LEU A 264 19.05 1.54 0.36
C LEU A 264 19.85 0.32 0.87
N GLY A 265 19.72 0.04 2.17
CA GLY A 265 20.52 -0.96 2.89
C GLY A 265 19.68 -1.96 3.67
N ALA A 266 20.31 -3.03 4.13
CA ALA A 266 19.66 -4.07 4.93
C ALA A 266 20.41 -4.33 6.24
N LEU A 267 19.67 -4.74 7.27
CA LEU A 267 20.20 -5.30 8.52
C LEU A 267 19.62 -6.70 8.75
N GLN A 268 20.39 -7.56 9.42
CA GLN A 268 19.98 -8.90 9.81
C GLN A 268 19.88 -9.02 11.33
N TYR A 269 18.89 -9.77 11.78
CA TYR A 269 18.69 -10.04 13.19
C TYR A 269 18.48 -11.53 13.41
N LEU A 270 19.31 -12.13 14.26
CA LEU A 270 19.14 -13.52 14.67
C LEU A 270 18.13 -13.59 15.82
N VAL A 271 17.06 -14.35 15.61
CA VAL A 271 16.02 -14.60 16.60
C VAL A 271 16.08 -16.04 17.05
N GLU A 272 16.22 -16.26 18.35
CA GLU A 272 16.31 -17.60 18.93
C GLU A 272 15.50 -17.74 20.20
N VAL A 273 14.97 -18.94 20.43
CA VAL A 273 14.40 -19.32 21.72
C VAL A 273 15.51 -19.35 22.77
N ALA A 274 15.32 -18.60 23.85
CA ALA A 274 16.27 -18.46 24.93
C ALA A 274 16.55 -19.81 25.61
N SER A 275 17.83 -20.19 25.68
CA SER A 275 18.29 -21.33 26.47
C SER A 275 18.20 -21.06 27.97
N THR A 276 18.30 -22.11 28.80
CA THR A 276 18.34 -22.00 30.27
C THR A 276 19.49 -21.12 30.79
N GLU A 277 20.59 -21.02 30.05
CA GLU A 277 21.76 -20.21 30.40
C GLU A 277 21.58 -18.72 30.07
N ASN A 278 20.77 -18.39 29.06
CA ASN A 278 20.48 -17.01 28.63
C ASN A 278 19.49 -16.26 29.53
N LYS A 279 19.04 -16.86 30.64
CA LYS A 279 18.04 -16.32 31.58
C LYS A 279 18.50 -15.08 32.38
N ASN A 280 19.78 -14.74 32.34
CA ASN A 280 20.30 -13.55 33.00
C ASN A 280 20.18 -12.31 32.08
N GLY A 281 19.00 -11.67 32.09
CA GLY A 281 18.79 -10.29 31.62
C GLY A 281 18.78 -10.05 30.10
N ARG A 282 18.95 -11.09 29.27
CA ARG A 282 19.02 -10.98 27.79
C ARG A 282 17.76 -11.44 27.06
N ILE A 283 16.77 -11.94 27.80
CA ILE A 283 15.51 -12.47 27.25
C ILE A 283 14.54 -11.32 26.98
N SER A 284 13.81 -11.41 25.88
CA SER A 284 12.70 -10.52 25.56
C SER A 284 11.74 -10.39 26.74
N VAL A 285 11.37 -9.15 27.07
CA VAL A 285 10.43 -8.88 28.16
C VAL A 285 9.06 -9.37 27.71
N SER A 286 8.58 -10.42 28.37
CA SER A 286 7.29 -10.99 28.02
C SER A 286 6.15 -10.20 28.65
N SER A 287 5.25 -9.68 27.81
CA SER A 287 4.04 -8.99 28.25
C SER A 287 2.88 -9.97 28.42
N LEU A 288 3.15 -11.06 29.14
CA LEU A 288 2.27 -12.23 29.30
C LEU A 288 0.93 -11.92 30.01
N LYS A 289 0.81 -10.79 30.72
CA LYS A 289 -0.38 -10.50 31.52
C LYS A 289 -1.25 -9.45 30.85
N ARG A 290 -2.32 -9.91 30.18
CA ARG A 290 -3.46 -9.04 29.84
C ARG A 290 -4.15 -8.63 31.16
N LYS A 291 -4.16 -7.33 31.44
CA LYS A 291 -4.95 -6.76 32.54
C LYS A 291 -6.12 -5.98 31.94
N THR A 292 -7.34 -6.40 32.27
CA THR A 292 -8.54 -5.63 31.94
C THR A 292 -8.67 -4.47 32.93
N ILE A 293 -8.67 -3.24 32.41
CA ILE A 293 -8.89 -2.02 33.17
C ILE A 293 -10.31 -1.55 32.82
N LYS A 294 -11.15 -1.26 33.83
CA LYS A 294 -12.55 -0.87 33.62
C LYS A 294 -12.82 0.54 34.14
N GLY A 295 -13.36 1.41 33.28
CA GLY A 295 -13.92 2.71 33.69
C GLY A 295 -12.90 3.81 34.02
N GLU A 296 -11.59 3.53 33.94
CA GLU A 296 -10.53 4.48 34.22
C GLU A 296 -9.91 5.01 32.93
N GLU A 297 -9.62 6.31 32.89
CA GLU A 297 -8.84 6.90 31.78
C GLU A 297 -7.42 6.31 31.78
N ILE A 298 -7.00 5.77 30.64
CA ILE A 298 -5.69 5.14 30.50
C ILE A 298 -4.77 6.11 29.78
N VAL A 299 -3.63 6.43 30.39
CA VAL A 299 -2.58 7.24 29.74
C VAL A 299 -1.42 6.34 29.33
N VAL A 300 -1.15 6.25 28.04
CA VAL A 300 -0.01 5.52 27.46
C VAL A 300 0.92 6.48 26.74
N GLY A 301 2.23 6.25 26.81
CA GLY A 301 3.19 7.09 26.10
C GLY A 301 4.58 7.04 26.67
N LYS A 302 5.57 7.44 25.88
CA LYS A 302 6.99 7.50 26.26
C LYS A 302 7.54 8.87 25.86
N LYS A 303 8.40 9.44 26.71
CA LYS A 303 9.09 10.73 26.51
C LYS A 303 8.13 11.88 26.19
N ASN A 304 7.98 12.21 24.90
CA ASN A 304 7.42 13.48 24.42
C ASN A 304 5.97 13.36 23.93
N VAL A 305 5.43 12.14 23.85
CA VAL A 305 4.05 11.91 23.40
C VAL A 305 3.33 11.09 24.45
N LYS A 306 2.17 11.57 24.89
CA LYS A 306 1.21 10.84 25.72
C LYS A 306 -0.14 10.81 25.02
N LEU A 307 -0.78 9.66 25.05
CA LEU A 307 -2.12 9.42 24.54
C LEU A 307 -2.98 9.08 25.75
N SER A 308 -4.11 9.76 25.92
CA SER A 308 -5.10 9.36 26.89
C SER A 308 -6.30 8.73 26.20
N LEU A 309 -6.77 7.61 26.73
CA LEU A 309 -7.90 6.83 26.23
C LEU A 309 -9.05 6.97 27.23
N ASP A 310 -10.22 7.32 26.72
CA ASP A 310 -11.41 7.47 27.54
C ASP A 310 -11.83 6.12 28.14
N GLY A 311 -12.01 6.06 29.46
CA GLY A 311 -12.24 4.81 30.20
C GLY A 311 -13.62 4.18 29.97
N GLN A 312 -14.56 4.90 29.34
CA GLN A 312 -15.90 4.39 29.02
C GLN A 312 -15.99 3.93 27.56
N SER A 313 -15.59 4.79 26.62
CA SER A 313 -15.68 4.53 25.18
C SER A 313 -14.48 3.76 24.61
N ASN A 314 -13.36 3.70 25.34
CA ASN A 314 -12.06 3.20 24.88
C ASN A 314 -11.51 3.92 23.64
N LYS A 315 -12.05 5.10 23.29
CA LYS A 315 -11.57 5.94 22.19
C LYS A 315 -10.44 6.84 22.68
N LEU A 316 -9.54 7.23 21.78
CA LEU A 316 -8.50 8.21 22.11
C LEU A 316 -9.18 9.53 22.52
N LYS A 317 -8.91 9.99 23.73
CA LYS A 317 -9.47 11.22 24.28
C LYS A 317 -8.60 12.42 23.94
N ARG A 318 -7.29 12.29 24.14
CA ARG A 318 -6.33 13.39 23.98
C ARG A 318 -4.96 12.90 23.55
N ILE A 319 -4.33 13.65 22.65
CA ILE A 319 -2.89 13.55 22.37
C ILE A 319 -2.20 14.70 23.07
N SER A 320 -1.23 14.43 23.95
CA SER A 320 -0.42 15.44 24.62
C SER A 320 1.02 15.39 24.13
N LEU A 321 1.49 16.49 23.56
CA LEU A 321 2.86 16.65 23.09
C LEU A 321 3.64 17.53 24.06
N LYS A 322 4.79 17.03 24.54
CA LYS A 322 5.70 17.82 25.36
C LYS A 322 6.44 18.79 24.45
N THR A 323 6.16 20.09 24.58
CA THR A 323 6.87 21.16 23.87
C THR A 323 8.24 21.42 24.50
N ASN A 324 9.13 22.11 23.78
CA ASN A 324 10.47 22.49 24.26
C ASN A 324 10.43 23.32 25.56
N ASP A 325 9.31 24.00 25.82
CA ASP A 325 9.08 24.83 27.00
C ASP A 325 8.43 24.07 28.17
N GLY A 326 8.25 22.75 28.02
CA GLY A 326 7.67 21.87 29.05
C GLY A 326 6.14 21.86 29.11
N GLN A 327 5.44 22.68 28.31
CA GLN A 327 3.97 22.68 28.24
C GLN A 327 3.44 21.51 27.38
N LEU A 328 2.33 20.93 27.81
CA LEU A 328 1.60 19.89 27.05
C LEU A 328 0.53 20.56 26.19
N ALA A 329 0.73 20.61 24.88
CA ALA A 329 -0.32 20.99 23.93
C ALA A 329 -1.20 19.76 23.65
N GLY A 330 -2.52 19.93 23.81
CA GLY A 330 -3.52 18.87 23.69
C GLY A 330 -4.50 19.13 22.55
N VAL A 331 -4.79 18.12 21.73
CA VAL A 331 -5.91 18.15 20.77
C VAL A 331 -6.89 17.03 21.14
N ASP A 332 -8.16 17.39 21.29
CA ASP A 332 -9.27 16.49 21.54
C ASP A 332 -10.12 16.38 20.26
N SER A 333 -10.29 15.18 19.66
CA SER A 333 -11.40 14.94 18.70
C SER A 333 -11.49 13.48 18.22
N TRP A 334 -12.72 12.96 18.10
CA TRP A 334 -13.12 11.97 17.09
C TRP A 334 -14.54 12.26 16.61
N ALA A 335 -14.78 12.04 15.31
CA ALA A 335 -16.11 11.98 14.71
C ALA A 335 -16.28 10.64 13.98
N GLU A 336 -17.45 10.03 14.07
CA GLU A 336 -17.88 8.88 13.27
C GLU A 336 -19.00 9.34 12.34
N TRP A 337 -18.89 9.01 11.06
CA TRP A 337 -19.95 9.26 10.07
C TRP A 337 -20.72 7.97 9.84
N ASN A 338 -22.01 7.96 10.19
CA ASN A 338 -22.91 6.83 9.96
C ASN A 338 -23.86 7.18 8.81
N ASN A 339 -23.56 6.75 7.58
CA ASN A 339 -24.53 6.65 6.51
C ASN A 339 -24.15 5.51 5.55
N MET A 340 -25.11 4.66 5.18
CA MET A 340 -24.94 3.66 4.12
C MET A 340 -25.03 4.34 2.76
N ILE A 341 -23.96 4.29 1.97
CA ILE A 341 -23.92 4.91 0.63
C ILE A 341 -23.17 3.98 -0.35
N GLY A 342 -23.60 3.98 -1.61
CA GLY A 342 -23.08 3.13 -2.68
C GLY A 342 -21.65 3.49 -3.13
N ILE A 343 -21.07 2.62 -3.96
CA ILE A 343 -19.65 2.60 -4.36
C ILE A 343 -19.08 3.96 -4.82
N PHE A 344 -19.86 4.79 -5.51
CA PHE A 344 -19.42 6.09 -6.01
C PHE A 344 -19.72 7.26 -5.08
N LEU A 345 -20.81 7.20 -4.30
CA LEU A 345 -21.37 8.38 -3.65
C LEU A 345 -20.98 8.42 -2.17
N MET A 346 -20.69 9.62 -1.66
CA MET A 346 -20.72 9.92 -0.22
C MET A 346 -21.36 11.30 -0.09
N LEU A 347 -22.48 11.38 0.63
CA LEU A 347 -23.28 12.60 0.85
C LEU A 347 -22.75 13.37 2.06
#